data_AF-G2Z645-F1
#
_entry.id   AF-G2Z645-F1
#
_cell.length_a   1.000
_cell.length_b   1.000
_cell.length_c   1.000
_cell.angle_alpha   90.00
_cell.angle_beta   90.00
_cell.angle_gamma   90.00
#
_symmetry.space_group_name_H-M   'P 1'
#
loop_
_entity.id
_entity.type
_entity.pdbx_description
1 polymer ?
#
loop_
_entity_poly.entity_id
_entity_poly.type
_entity_poly.pdbx_seq_one_letter_code
_entity_poly.pdbx_strand_id
1 'polypeptide(L)'
;MNEGIYSILKARFLINEDANATKNWRFIAFLIVLALIMIANTQRFEQKVFKIIDLSNEVKELRSEFVDRRSELMKLKMESTISKKMEQKQIFPATVPPVKIQVEEQEDKGFFSKLWK
;
A
#
# COMPACT_ATOMS: atom_id res chain seq x y z
N MET A 1 10.32 32.75 -50.79
CA MET A 1 10.07 32.22 -49.43
C MET A 1 10.87 30.95 -49.10
N ASN A 2 11.31 30.16 -50.07
CA ASN A 2 11.96 28.86 -49.82
C ASN A 2 13.45 28.95 -49.41
N GLU A 3 14.15 30.03 -49.75
CA GLU A 3 15.59 30.15 -49.46
C GLU A 3 15.91 30.38 -47.98
N GLY A 4 15.03 31.05 -47.24
CA GLY A 4 15.23 31.27 -45.80
C GLY A 4 15.26 29.94 -45.02
N ILE A 5 14.30 29.06 -45.30
CA ILE A 5 14.21 27.72 -44.70
C ILE A 5 15.39 26.85 -45.14
N TYR A 6 15.77 26.91 -46.42
CA TYR A 6 16.93 26.19 -46.94
C TYR A 6 18.25 26.63 -46.30
N SER A 7 18.41 27.92 -45.98
CA SER A 7 19.61 28.45 -45.32
C SER A 7 19.73 28.06 -43.84
N ILE A 8 18.59 27.90 -43.16
CA ILE A 8 18.51 27.38 -41.79
C ILE A 8 18.84 25.88 -41.77
N LEU A 9 18.29 25.11 -42.71
CA LEU A 9 18.59 23.67 -42.85
C LEU A 9 20.05 23.41 -43.24
N LYS A 10 20.63 24.23 -44.12
CA LYS A 10 22.07 24.16 -44.50
C LYS A 10 23.01 24.70 -43.42
N ALA A 11 22.50 25.02 -42.23
CA ALA A 11 23.27 25.56 -41.12
C ALA A 11 24.10 26.79 -41.51
N ARG A 12 23.58 27.66 -42.40
CA ARG A 12 24.23 28.94 -42.75
C ARG A 12 24.34 29.87 -41.53
N PHE A 13 23.55 29.62 -40.48
CA PHE A 13 23.69 30.20 -39.14
C PHE A 13 25.05 29.89 -38.49
N LEU A 14 25.66 28.73 -38.77
CA LEU A 14 26.98 28.36 -38.24
C LEU A 14 28.15 28.91 -39.07
N ILE A 15 27.90 29.29 -40.33
CA ILE A 15 28.93 29.63 -41.33
C ILE A 15 29.12 31.16 -41.50
N ASN A 16 28.20 32.00 -41.00
CA ASN A 16 28.38 33.45 -41.05
C ASN A 16 29.46 33.92 -40.05
N GLU A 17 30.70 33.84 -40.54
CA GLU A 17 31.93 34.61 -40.25
C GLU A 17 32.09 35.17 -38.83
N ASP A 18 32.91 34.43 -38.06
CA ASP A 18 33.86 34.84 -37.01
C ASP A 18 33.37 35.60 -35.76
N ALA A 19 32.43 36.54 -35.85
CA ALA A 19 32.00 37.34 -34.69
C ALA A 19 30.94 36.65 -33.81
N ASN A 20 30.11 35.76 -34.38
CA ASN A 20 29.00 35.10 -33.67
C ASN A 20 29.19 33.58 -33.50
N ALA A 21 30.29 33.02 -33.99
CA ALA A 21 30.58 31.58 -33.96
C ALA A 21 30.63 31.03 -32.52
N THR A 22 31.21 31.77 -31.58
CA THR A 22 31.26 31.42 -30.14
C THR A 22 29.87 31.36 -29.51
N LYS A 23 28.95 32.26 -29.89
CA LYS A 23 27.57 32.27 -29.39
C LYS A 23 26.76 31.09 -29.91
N ASN A 24 26.97 30.72 -31.18
CA ASN A 24 26.27 29.61 -31.83
C ASN A 24 26.78 28.25 -31.35
N TRP A 25 28.09 28.12 -31.12
CA TRP A 25 28.67 26.92 -30.49
C TRP A 25 28.15 26.70 -29.07
N ARG A 26 28.03 27.77 -28.27
CA ARG A 26 27.42 27.71 -26.93
C ARG A 26 25.95 27.28 -26.98
N PHE A 27 25.21 27.69 -28.01
CA PHE A 27 23.82 27.28 -28.21
C PHE A 27 23.69 25.80 -28.58
N ILE A 28 24.57 25.26 -29.42
CA ILE A 28 24.60 23.82 -29.73
C ILE A 28 24.93 23.01 -28.47
N ALA A 29 25.95 23.43 -27.71
CA ALA A 29 26.30 22.76 -26.45
C ALA A 29 25.12 22.78 -25.47
N PHE A 30 24.37 23.88 -25.40
CA PHE A 30 23.14 23.97 -24.59
C PHE A 30 22.08 22.94 -25.02
N LEU A 31 21.83 22.77 -26.33
CA LEU A 31 20.87 21.78 -26.83
C LEU A 31 21.31 20.34 -26.55
N ILE A 32 22.61 20.05 -26.66
CA ILE A 32 23.16 18.73 -26.32
C ILE A 32 22.99 18.44 -24.82
N VAL A 33 23.31 19.41 -23.96
CA VAL A 33 23.11 19.27 -22.51
C VAL A 33 21.63 19.08 -22.19
N LEU A 34 20.73 19.82 -22.84
CA LEU A 34 19.28 19.67 -22.66
C LEU A 34 18.81 18.26 -23.08
N ALA A 35 19.32 17.75 -24.21
CA ALA A 35 19.03 16.40 -24.67
C ALA A 35 19.54 15.33 -23.69
N LEU A 36 20.76 15.49 -23.16
CA LEU A 36 21.31 14.61 -22.13
C LEU A 36 20.46 14.62 -20.85
N ILE A 37 20.00 15.79 -20.42
CA ILE A 37 19.10 15.91 -19.25
C ILE A 37 17.77 15.20 -19.51
N MET A 38 17.18 15.33 -20.70
CA MET A 38 15.95 14.61 -21.05
C MET A 38 16.16 13.10 -21.01
N ILE A 39 17.22 12.60 -21.64
CA ILE A 39 17.54 11.16 -21.66
C ILE A 39 17.73 10.63 -20.24
N ALA A 40 18.51 11.34 -19.42
CA ALA A 40 18.74 10.96 -18.03
C ALA A 40 17.45 10.96 -17.20
N ASN A 41 16.54 11.92 -17.43
CA ASN A 41 15.26 11.95 -16.74
C ASN A 41 14.38 10.75 -17.12
N THR A 42 14.27 10.45 -18.41
CA THR A 42 13.50 9.30 -18.90
C THR A 42 14.00 7.98 -18.30
N GLN A 43 15.32 7.76 -18.27
CA GLN A 43 15.87 6.54 -17.69
C GLN A 43 15.55 6.41 -16.18
N ARG A 44 15.58 7.52 -15.44
CA ARG A 44 15.21 7.55 -14.02
C ARG A 44 13.71 7.33 -13.80
N PHE A 45 12.87 7.84 -14.71
CA PHE A 45 11.44 7.59 -14.69
C PHE A 45 11.14 6.11 -14.87
N GLU A 46 11.74 5.46 -15.86
CA GLU A 46 11.61 4.02 -16.11
C GLU A 46 11.99 3.20 -14.89
N GLN A 47 13.16 3.46 -14.28
CA GLN A 47 13.60 2.79 -13.05
C GLN A 47 12.58 2.92 -11.91
N LYS A 48 11.96 4.09 -11.78
CA LYS A 48 10.91 4.31 -10.76
C LYS A 48 9.66 3.49 -11.07
N VAL A 49 9.26 3.40 -12.35
CA VAL A 49 8.10 2.60 -12.76
C VAL A 49 8.34 1.12 -12.47
N PHE A 50 9.52 0.57 -12.75
CA PHE A 50 9.85 -0.82 -12.38
C PHE A 50 9.70 -1.05 -10.88
N LYS A 51 10.27 -0.15 -10.06
CA LYS A 51 10.12 -0.23 -8.60
C LYS A 51 8.65 -0.19 -8.15
N ILE A 52 7.81 0.64 -8.79
CA ILE A 52 6.37 0.70 -8.49
C ILE A 52 5.68 -0.63 -8.80
N ILE A 53 6.05 -1.27 -9.91
CA ILE A 53 5.48 -2.59 -10.29
C ILE A 53 5.87 -3.65 -9.27
N ASP A 54 7.15 -3.69 -8.86
CA ASP A 54 7.63 -4.65 -7.86
C ASP A 54 6.89 -4.48 -6.52
N LEU A 55 6.79 -3.24 -6.02
CA LEU A 55 6.04 -2.95 -4.79
C LEU A 55 4.55 -3.28 -4.93
N SER A 56 3.95 -3.02 -6.09
CA SER A 56 2.54 -3.37 -6.32
C SER A 56 2.30 -4.88 -6.32
N ASN A 57 3.27 -5.66 -6.81
CA ASN A 57 3.20 -7.12 -6.77
C ASN A 57 3.31 -7.64 -5.34
N GLU A 58 4.26 -7.11 -4.55
CA GLU A 58 4.42 -7.44 -3.13
C GLU A 58 3.13 -7.17 -2.32
N VAL A 59 2.51 -5.99 -2.52
CA VAL A 59 1.23 -5.65 -1.88
C VAL A 59 0.12 -6.63 -2.27
N LYS A 60 0.10 -7.07 -3.53
CA LYS A 60 -0.90 -8.03 -4.01
C LYS A 60 -0.70 -9.41 -3.41
N GLU A 61 0.55 -9.85 -3.28
CA GLU A 61 0.92 -11.11 -2.64
C GLU A 61 0.54 -11.12 -1.16
N LEU A 62 0.92 -10.10 -0.41
CA LEU A 62 0.55 -9.94 1.00
C LEU A 62 -0.97 -9.92 1.21
N ARG A 63 -1.71 -9.28 0.29
CA ARG A 63 -3.17 -9.28 0.34
C ARG A 63 -3.75 -10.68 0.07
N SER A 64 -3.15 -11.45 -0.84
CA SER A 64 -3.53 -12.84 -1.07
C SER A 64 -3.31 -13.67 0.19
N GLU A 65 -2.12 -13.57 0.80
CA GLU A 65 -1.80 -14.28 2.03
C GLU A 65 -2.78 -13.92 3.15
N PHE A 66 -3.09 -12.64 3.34
CA PHE A 66 -4.05 -12.21 4.35
C PHE A 66 -5.45 -12.84 4.16
N VAL A 67 -5.93 -12.91 2.92
CA VAL A 67 -7.23 -13.52 2.61
C VAL A 67 -7.23 -15.03 2.88
N ASP A 68 -6.13 -15.71 2.53
CA ASP A 68 -5.96 -17.14 2.79
C ASP A 68 -5.92 -17.43 4.28
N ARG A 69 -5.09 -16.70 5.04
CA ARG A 69 -4.99 -16.82 6.51
C ARG A 69 -6.29 -16.50 7.20
N ARG A 70 -7.02 -15.46 6.77
CA ARG A 70 -8.34 -15.13 7.31
C ARG A 70 -9.32 -16.28 7.14
N SER A 71 -9.32 -16.91 5.96
CA SER A 71 -10.19 -18.05 5.67
C SER A 71 -9.81 -19.27 6.53
N GLU A 72 -8.52 -19.51 6.73
CA GLU A 72 -8.01 -20.55 7.63
C GLU A 72 -8.44 -20.32 9.08
N LEU A 73 -8.29 -19.10 9.59
CA LEU A 73 -8.73 -18.73 10.94
C LEU A 73 -10.24 -18.91 11.13
N MET A 74 -11.05 -18.59 10.11
CA MET A 74 -12.48 -18.88 10.16
C MET A 74 -12.74 -20.37 10.28
N LYS A 75 -12.05 -21.21 9.50
CA LYS A 75 -12.20 -22.68 9.58
C LYS A 75 -11.82 -23.24 10.95
N LEU A 76 -10.77 -22.68 11.57
CA LEU A 76 -10.35 -23.04 12.92
C LEU A 76 -11.33 -22.56 14.00
N LYS A 77 -11.93 -21.38 13.82
CA LYS A 77 -12.91 -20.80 14.76
C LYS A 77 -14.31 -21.42 14.63
N MET A 78 -14.60 -22.17 13.56
CA MET A 78 -15.90 -22.82 13.40
C MET A 78 -16.23 -23.70 14.61
N GLU A 79 -17.44 -23.53 15.16
CA GLU A 79 -17.93 -24.28 16.32
C GLU A 79 -17.88 -25.79 16.11
N SER A 80 -18.10 -26.26 14.87
CA SER A 80 -17.99 -27.67 14.49
C SER A 80 -16.55 -28.20 14.59
N THR A 81 -15.55 -27.41 14.18
CA THR A 81 -14.12 -27.75 14.30
C THR A 81 -13.70 -27.76 15.77
N ILE A 82 -14.15 -26.77 16.54
CA ILE A 82 -13.87 -26.67 17.97
C ILE A 82 -14.50 -27.86 18.71
N SER A 83 -15.77 -28.17 18.44
CA SER A 83 -16.49 -29.28 19.09
C SER A 83 -15.81 -30.62 18.83
N LYS A 84 -15.44 -30.92 17.58
CA LYS A 84 -14.67 -32.13 17.22
C LYS A 84 -13.33 -32.24 17.95
N LYS A 85 -12.64 -31.10 18.17
CA LYS A 85 -11.37 -31.08 18.91
C LYS A 85 -11.56 -31.20 20.41
N MET A 86 -12.69 -30.73 20.94
CA MET A 86 -13.06 -30.82 22.36
C MET A 86 -13.61 -32.21 22.75
N GLU A 87 -14.14 -32.98 21.79
CA GLU A 87 -14.52 -34.40 21.99
C GLU A 87 -13.34 -35.26 22.49
N GLN A 88 -12.12 -35.04 21.97
CA GLN A 88 -10.91 -35.72 22.44
C GLN A 88 -10.60 -35.43 23.91
N LYS A 89 -11.06 -34.29 24.43
CA LYS A 89 -10.92 -33.88 25.82
C LYS A 89 -12.14 -34.26 26.68
N GLN A 90 -13.08 -35.06 26.13
CA GLN A 90 -14.35 -35.44 26.74
C GLN A 90 -15.25 -34.24 27.13
N ILE A 91 -15.09 -33.09 26.47
CA ILE A 91 -15.93 -31.91 26.68
C ILE A 91 -16.99 -31.88 25.58
N PHE A 92 -18.26 -31.91 25.97
CA PHE A 92 -19.40 -31.95 25.05
C PHE A 92 -20.21 -30.65 25.13
N PRO A 93 -20.82 -30.21 24.01
CA PRO A 93 -21.77 -29.11 24.05
C PRO A 93 -22.97 -29.48 24.93
N ALA A 94 -23.39 -28.54 25.78
CA ALA A 94 -24.55 -28.75 26.62
C ALA A 94 -25.82 -28.82 25.75
N THR A 95 -26.59 -29.90 25.86
CA THR A 95 -27.89 -30.06 25.18
C THR A 95 -28.97 -29.18 25.82
N VAL A 96 -28.75 -28.75 27.07
CA VAL A 96 -29.71 -28.01 27.88
C VAL A 96 -29.23 -26.56 28.02
N PRO A 97 -30.09 -25.56 27.78
CA PRO A 97 -29.70 -24.16 27.94
C PRO A 97 -29.37 -23.84 29.41
N PRO A 98 -28.40 -22.95 29.68
CA PRO A 98 -28.06 -22.55 31.04
C PRO A 98 -29.18 -21.71 31.66
N VAL A 99 -29.51 -22.02 32.92
CA VAL A 99 -30.49 -21.25 33.71
C VAL A 99 -29.78 -20.11 34.41
N LYS A 100 -30.28 -18.88 34.26
CA LYS A 100 -29.77 -17.72 34.99
C LYS A 100 -30.19 -17.84 36.46
N ILE A 101 -29.24 -18.16 37.33
CA ILE A 101 -29.46 -18.11 38.78
C ILE A 101 -29.35 -16.64 39.19
N GLN A 102 -30.49 -15.98 39.38
CA GLN A 102 -30.55 -14.72 40.11
C GLN A 102 -30.58 -15.06 41.59
N VAL A 103 -29.49 -14.77 42.29
CA VAL A 103 -29.47 -14.82 43.74
C VAL A 103 -30.21 -13.58 44.22
N GLU A 104 -31.42 -13.75 44.74
CA GLU A 104 -32.03 -12.73 45.59
C GLU A 104 -31.24 -12.71 46.90
N GLU A 105 -30.34 -11.74 47.03
CA GLU A 105 -29.77 -11.37 48.33
C GLU A 105 -30.96 -11.01 49.24
N GLN A 106 -31.25 -11.87 50.21
CA GLN A 106 -32.13 -11.49 51.30
C GLN A 106 -31.50 -10.28 51.98
N GLU A 107 -32.26 -9.20 52.10
CA GLU A 107 -31.86 -8.00 52.84
C GLU A 107 -31.40 -8.42 54.24
N ASP A 108 -30.07 -8.50 54.43
CA ASP A 108 -29.49 -8.48 55.76
C ASP A 108 -29.79 -7.10 56.30
N LYS A 109 -30.91 -7.03 57.02
CA LYS A 109 -31.32 -5.93 57.87
C LYS A 109 -30.12 -5.52 58.71
N GLY A 110 -29.40 -4.52 58.19
CA GLY A 110 -28.14 -4.05 58.74
C GLY A 110 -28.32 -3.73 60.21
N PHE A 111 -27.24 -3.89 60.96
CA PHE A 111 -27.14 -3.74 62.42
C PHE A 111 -27.99 -2.59 63.02
N PHE A 112 -28.15 -1.49 62.28
CA PHE A 112 -28.94 -0.31 62.64
C PHE A 112 -30.47 -0.50 62.64
N SER A 113 -31.01 -1.49 61.94
CA SER A 113 -32.45 -1.80 61.92
C SER A 113 -32.92 -2.61 63.14
N LYS A 114 -31.99 -3.27 63.86
CA LYS A 114 -32.25 -3.95 65.14
C LYS A 114 -32.14 -3.00 66.34
N LEU A 115 -31.56 -1.81 66.16
CA LEU A 115 -31.34 -0.81 67.21
C LEU A 115 -32.52 0.16 67.41
N TRP A 116 -33.50 0.16 66.51
CA TRP A 116 -34.68 1.03 66.54
C TRP A 116 -35.99 0.24 66.59
N LYS A 117 -36.08 -0.71 67.54
CA LYS A 117 -37.35 -1.33 67.94
C LYS A 117 -37.44 -1.44 69.45
#